data_AF-A0A849BL18-F1
#
_entry.id   AF-A0A849BL18-F1
#
_cell.length_a   1.000
_cell.length_b   1.000
_cell.length_c   1.000
_cell.angle_alpha   90.00
_cell.angle_beta   90.00
_cell.angle_gamma   90.00
#
_symmetry.space_group_name_H-M   'P 1'
#
loop_
_entity.id
_entity.type
_entity.pdbx_description
1 polymer ?
#
loop_
_entity_poly.entity_id
_entity_poly.type
_entity_poly.pdbx_seq_one_letter_code
_entity_poly.pdbx_strand_id
1 'polypeptide(L)'
;MRGVGLGGARGEWADYEWFRLDDLPAAPEPRRPERRRPVASEPVGEPVLPVAAAEPDPLGDAVGAWLDQDPLWGEGEGAKVLLADLDNLRAGPVRWRARMSVVVRLARQADVVGISGQHGAAGRAAPHLAEWAGAVRAVDDGSDLADHELLAVAADVPASAEPLRVVVMSNDGIFADLAERGRLVVASPGADALSERLDGAAADVVDLAALEGALSRQLADRLPGPLAEQLAAALAADDVAPVA
;
A
#
# COMPACT_ATOMS: atom_id res chain seq x y z
N MET A 1 -42.68 10.63 24.16
CA MET A 1 -41.28 11.12 24.19
C MET A 1 -40.67 10.74 25.52
N ARG A 2 -39.80 9.73 25.53
CA ARG A 2 -38.87 9.42 26.62
C ARG A 2 -37.52 9.22 25.96
N GLY A 3 -36.58 10.14 26.22
CA GLY A 3 -35.20 10.05 25.74
C GLY A 3 -34.46 8.99 26.54
N VAL A 4 -33.90 8.03 25.81
CA VAL A 4 -32.95 7.02 26.30
C VAL A 4 -31.62 7.73 26.58
N GLY A 5 -31.10 7.55 27.80
CA GLY A 5 -29.79 8.05 28.18
C GLY A 5 -28.69 7.27 27.48
N LEU A 6 -27.80 7.98 26.79
CA LEU A 6 -26.53 7.44 26.31
C LEU A 6 -25.51 7.61 27.43
N GLY A 7 -25.20 6.50 28.10
CA GLY A 7 -24.02 6.38 28.95
C GLY A 7 -22.78 6.50 28.07
N GLY A 8 -22.18 7.69 28.04
CA GLY A 8 -20.90 7.93 27.38
C GLY A 8 -19.78 7.27 28.18
N ALA A 9 -19.23 6.18 27.64
CA ALA A 9 -17.93 5.69 28.04
C ALA A 9 -16.88 6.81 27.84
N ARG A 10 -15.96 6.93 28.80
CA ARG A 10 -14.86 7.92 28.76
C ARG A 10 -14.01 7.67 27.52
N GLY A 11 -13.93 8.65 26.63
CA GLY A 11 -13.01 8.61 25.50
C GLY A 11 -11.56 8.61 25.98
N GLU A 12 -10.72 7.84 25.30
CA GLU A 12 -9.26 7.69 25.41
C GLU A 12 -8.44 9.00 25.35
N TRP A 13 -9.11 10.13 25.19
CA TRP A 13 -8.54 11.48 25.09
C TRP A 13 -8.66 12.29 26.39
N ALA A 14 -9.29 11.71 27.43
CA ALA A 14 -9.48 12.35 28.73
C ALA A 14 -8.18 12.40 29.58
N ASP A 15 -7.16 11.66 29.18
CA ASP A 15 -5.89 11.52 29.93
C ASP A 15 -4.79 12.49 29.46
N TYR A 16 -5.08 13.34 28.47
CA TYR A 16 -4.15 14.36 27.99
C TYR A 16 -4.45 15.74 28.59
N GLU A 17 -3.41 16.39 29.11
CA GLU A 17 -3.47 17.79 29.53
C GLU A 17 -3.35 18.70 28.29
N TRP A 18 -4.47 19.34 27.91
CA TRP A 18 -4.51 20.25 26.78
C TRP A 18 -4.08 21.66 27.20
N PHE A 19 -3.08 22.23 26.53
CA PHE A 19 -2.72 23.64 26.66
C PHE A 19 -3.38 24.47 25.56
N ARG A 20 -3.75 25.72 25.87
CA ARG A 20 -4.24 26.64 24.83
C ARG A 20 -3.05 27.12 24.02
N LEU A 21 -3.22 27.18 22.70
CA LEU A 21 -2.18 27.65 21.78
C LEU A 21 -1.74 29.09 22.11
N ASP A 22 -2.63 29.89 22.67
CA ASP A 22 -2.38 31.27 23.13
C ASP A 22 -1.47 31.35 24.38
N ASP A 23 -1.26 30.23 25.10
CA ASP A 23 -0.41 30.16 26.29
C ASP A 23 1.07 29.88 25.94
N LEU A 24 1.39 29.63 24.66
CA LEU A 24 2.76 29.45 24.20
C LEU A 24 3.48 30.80 24.03
N PRO A 25 4.76 30.92 24.44
CA PRO A 25 5.53 32.13 24.21
C PRO A 25 5.70 32.38 22.71
N ALA A 26 5.53 33.64 22.29
CA ALA A 26 5.70 34.04 20.90
C ALA A 26 7.11 33.66 20.39
N ALA A 27 7.16 33.06 19.20
CA ALA A 27 8.42 32.67 18.57
C ALA A 27 9.31 33.91 18.34
N PRO A 28 10.64 33.81 18.57
CA PRO A 28 11.54 34.92 18.36
C PRO A 28 11.59 35.31 16.87
N GLU A 29 11.54 36.63 16.61
CA GLU A 29 11.53 37.15 15.23
C GLU A 29 12.80 36.79 14.45
N PRO A 30 12.68 36.48 13.15
CA PRO A 30 13.82 36.18 12.29
C PRO A 30 14.67 37.44 12.05
N ARG A 31 15.93 37.41 12.48
CA ARG A 31 16.90 38.48 12.24
C ARG A 31 17.22 38.60 10.74
N ARG A 32 17.07 39.81 10.18
CA ARG A 32 17.52 40.15 8.82
C ARG A 32 19.05 40.04 8.70
N PRO A 33 19.59 39.43 7.62
CA PRO A 33 21.03 39.29 7.47
C PRO A 33 21.70 40.58 6.99
N GLU A 34 22.74 41.01 7.71
CA GLU A 34 23.66 42.06 7.28
C GLU A 34 24.53 41.58 6.11
N ARG A 35 24.74 42.47 5.14
CA ARG A 35 25.53 42.25 3.92
C ARG A 35 26.97 41.85 4.27
N ARG A 36 27.34 40.60 4.02
CA ARG A 36 28.74 40.13 4.00
C ARG A 36 29.19 39.83 2.57
N ARG A 37 30.43 40.22 2.26
CA ARG A 37 31.13 39.97 0.99
C ARG A 37 31.22 38.46 0.68
N PRO A 38 31.22 38.05 -0.60
CA PRO A 38 31.34 36.65 -0.96
C PRO A 38 32.78 36.17 -0.73
N VAL A 39 32.93 35.16 0.13
CA VAL A 39 34.10 34.28 0.12
C VAL A 39 33.73 33.12 -0.78
N ALA A 40 34.55 32.85 -1.80
CA ALA A 40 34.39 31.66 -2.63
C ALA A 40 34.56 30.42 -1.74
N SER A 41 33.45 29.75 -1.45
CA SER A 41 33.46 28.42 -0.85
C SER A 41 33.42 27.43 -2.00
N GLU A 42 34.52 26.69 -2.16
CA GLU A 42 34.53 25.47 -2.97
C GLU A 42 33.42 24.52 -2.48
N PRO A 43 32.81 23.72 -3.36
CA PRO A 43 31.78 22.78 -2.97
C PRO A 43 32.44 21.68 -2.13
N VAL A 44 32.29 21.78 -0.81
CA VAL A 44 32.47 20.64 0.08
C VAL A 44 31.34 19.68 -0.28
N GLY A 45 31.67 18.63 -1.03
CA GLY A 45 30.75 17.54 -1.30
C GLY A 45 30.18 17.06 0.03
N GLU A 46 28.86 17.10 0.15
CA GLU A 46 28.19 16.47 1.27
C GLU A 46 28.69 15.02 1.35
N PRO A 47 29.06 14.52 2.54
CA PRO A 47 29.28 13.10 2.69
C PRO A 47 27.96 12.43 2.35
N VAL A 48 27.91 11.77 1.18
CA VAL A 48 26.86 10.83 0.84
C VAL A 48 26.95 9.75 1.90
N LEU A 49 26.11 9.88 2.93
CA LEU A 49 25.89 8.81 3.88
C LEU A 49 25.55 7.58 3.03
N PRO A 50 26.21 6.44 3.22
CA PRO A 50 25.86 5.24 2.49
C PRO A 50 24.38 5.01 2.72
N VAL A 51 23.61 4.96 1.62
CA VAL A 51 22.22 4.49 1.62
C VAL A 51 22.23 3.23 2.46
N ALA A 52 21.58 3.25 3.63
CA ALA A 52 21.49 2.08 4.48
C ALA A 52 21.10 0.91 3.58
N ALA A 53 21.91 -0.16 3.58
CA ALA A 53 21.60 -1.33 2.77
C ALA A 53 20.14 -1.70 3.05
N ALA A 54 19.32 -1.77 2.00
CA ALA A 54 17.91 -2.10 2.14
C ALA A 54 17.81 -3.33 3.04
N GLU A 55 17.01 -3.24 4.09
CA GLU A 55 16.81 -4.39 4.97
C GLU A 55 16.41 -5.60 4.13
N PRO A 56 16.93 -6.80 4.41
CA PRO A 56 16.50 -8.00 3.71
C PRO A 56 14.98 -8.13 3.76
N ASP A 57 14.37 -8.42 2.61
CA ASP A 57 12.94 -8.72 2.49
C ASP A 57 12.71 -10.13 1.92
N PRO A 58 13.00 -11.20 2.69
CA PRO A 58 12.90 -12.57 2.20
C PRO A 58 11.48 -12.93 1.75
N LEU A 59 10.46 -12.37 2.40
CA LEU A 59 9.07 -12.62 2.03
C LEU A 59 8.73 -11.91 0.72
N GLY A 60 9.10 -10.64 0.55
CA GLY A 60 8.94 -9.93 -0.72
C GLY A 60 9.69 -10.61 -1.87
N ASP A 61 10.91 -11.09 -1.64
CA ASP A 61 11.68 -11.86 -2.62
C ASP A 61 10.97 -13.17 -3.01
N ALA A 62 10.45 -13.91 -2.03
CA ALA A 62 9.72 -15.16 -2.28
C ALA A 62 8.42 -14.92 -3.05
N VAL A 63 7.67 -13.87 -2.70
CA VAL A 63 6.46 -13.47 -3.43
C VAL A 63 6.80 -13.03 -4.85
N GLY A 64 7.89 -12.28 -5.03
CA GLY A 64 8.39 -11.90 -6.35
C GLY A 64 8.76 -13.09 -7.22
N ALA A 65 9.43 -14.09 -6.65
CA ALA A 65 9.77 -15.33 -7.35
C ALA A 65 8.53 -16.17 -7.69
N TRP A 66 7.49 -16.14 -6.85
CA TRP A 66 6.21 -16.79 -7.15
C TRP A 66 5.51 -16.09 -8.32
N LEU A 67 5.43 -14.75 -8.33
CA LEU A 67 4.84 -13.98 -9.44
C LEU A 67 5.53 -14.19 -10.79
N ASP A 68 6.83 -14.49 -10.79
CA ASP A 68 7.55 -14.83 -12.02
C ASP A 68 7.16 -16.19 -12.60
N GLN A 69 6.75 -17.12 -11.73
CA GLN A 69 6.33 -18.46 -12.12
C GLN A 69 4.86 -18.51 -12.46
N ASP A 70 4.05 -17.68 -11.80
CA ASP A 70 2.60 -17.62 -11.96
C ASP A 70 2.12 -16.18 -12.24
N PRO A 71 2.24 -15.70 -13.50
CA PRO A 71 1.92 -14.33 -13.84
C PRO A 71 0.40 -14.06 -13.76
N LEU A 72 0.00 -13.12 -12.90
CA LEU A 72 -1.41 -12.80 -12.66
C LEU A 72 -2.15 -12.31 -13.92
N TRP A 73 -1.44 -11.69 -14.86
CA TRP A 73 -2.03 -11.21 -16.12
C TRP A 73 -2.65 -12.33 -16.97
N GLY A 74 -2.18 -13.57 -16.79
CA GLY A 74 -2.53 -14.72 -17.62
C GLY A 74 -2.13 -14.55 -19.07
N GLU A 75 -2.51 -15.53 -19.88
CA GLU A 75 -2.23 -15.53 -21.32
C GLU A 75 -3.24 -14.64 -22.07
N GLY A 76 -2.79 -14.04 -23.17
CA GLY A 76 -3.65 -13.29 -24.08
C GLY A 76 -3.08 -11.96 -24.54
N GLU A 77 -3.79 -11.34 -25.48
CA GLU A 77 -3.56 -9.98 -25.96
C GLU A 77 -4.43 -8.99 -25.15
N GLY A 78 -4.12 -7.69 -25.23
CA GLY A 78 -4.87 -6.65 -24.51
C GLY A 78 -4.04 -5.87 -23.50
N ALA A 79 -4.48 -4.64 -23.18
CA ALA A 79 -3.77 -3.78 -22.23
C ALA A 79 -3.82 -4.34 -20.81
N LYS A 80 -2.69 -4.32 -20.12
CA LYS A 80 -2.54 -4.71 -18.72
C LYS A 80 -2.83 -3.51 -17.83
N VAL A 81 -3.83 -3.65 -16.97
CA VAL A 81 -4.27 -2.59 -16.05
C VAL A 81 -4.08 -3.07 -14.63
N LEU A 82 -3.22 -2.39 -13.86
CA LEU A 82 -3.08 -2.60 -12.42
C LEU A 82 -3.90 -1.54 -11.69
N LEU A 83 -4.77 -1.97 -10.79
CA LEU A 83 -5.45 -1.11 -9.83
C LEU A 83 -5.11 -1.59 -8.42
N ALA A 84 -4.49 -0.74 -7.61
CA ALA A 84 -4.12 -1.08 -6.23
C ALA A 84 -4.74 -0.12 -5.22
N ASP A 85 -5.59 -0.67 -4.36
CA ASP A 85 -6.17 0.02 -3.23
C ASP A 85 -5.28 -0.18 -1.99
N LEU A 86 -4.60 0.89 -1.59
CA LEU A 86 -3.64 0.88 -0.48
C LEU A 86 -4.31 0.70 0.88
N ASP A 87 -5.60 1.07 1.01
CA ASP A 87 -6.34 0.92 2.26
C ASP A 87 -6.63 -0.56 2.51
N ASN A 88 -6.96 -1.30 1.45
CA ASN A 88 -7.18 -2.74 1.50
C ASN A 88 -5.90 -3.55 1.68
N LEU A 89 -4.74 -3.01 1.29
CA LEU A 89 -3.45 -3.71 1.46
C LEU A 89 -2.84 -3.62 2.86
N ARG A 90 -3.54 -2.99 3.82
CA ARG A 90 -3.09 -2.87 5.21
C ARG A 90 -2.60 -4.19 5.80
N ALA A 91 -1.40 -4.16 6.37
CA ALA A 91 -0.81 -5.27 7.12
C ALA A 91 0.27 -4.75 8.07
N GLY A 92 0.79 -5.63 8.93
CA GLY A 92 1.99 -5.32 9.69
C GLY A 92 3.23 -5.11 8.79
N PRO A 93 4.33 -4.57 9.34
CA PRO A 93 5.48 -4.12 8.55
C PRO A 93 6.07 -5.15 7.59
N VAL A 94 6.14 -6.43 7.95
CA VAL A 94 6.75 -7.45 7.08
C VAL A 94 5.86 -7.73 5.88
N ARG A 95 4.59 -8.03 6.11
CA ARG A 95 3.59 -8.27 5.06
C ARG A 95 3.36 -7.03 4.21
N TRP A 96 3.36 -5.83 4.81
CA TRP A 96 3.25 -4.57 4.07
C TRP A 96 4.36 -4.42 3.03
N ARG A 97 5.62 -4.66 3.41
CA ARG A 97 6.75 -4.64 2.48
C ARG A 97 6.59 -5.66 1.36
N ALA A 98 6.18 -6.89 1.69
CA ALA A 98 5.93 -7.94 0.70
C ALA A 98 4.81 -7.54 -0.29
N ARG A 99 3.71 -6.97 0.19
CA ARG A 99 2.61 -6.47 -0.65
C ARG A 99 3.03 -5.29 -1.52
N MET A 100 3.84 -4.38 -1.01
CA MET A 100 4.40 -3.31 -1.83
C MET A 100 5.33 -3.85 -2.92
N SER A 101 6.11 -4.90 -2.62
CA SER A 101 6.91 -5.61 -3.62
C SER A 101 6.03 -6.23 -4.73
N VAL A 102 4.83 -6.74 -4.40
CA VAL A 102 3.83 -7.16 -5.41
C VAL A 102 3.39 -5.99 -6.28
N VAL A 103 2.94 -4.89 -5.66
CA VAL A 103 2.47 -3.69 -6.38
C VAL A 103 3.55 -3.20 -7.35
N VAL A 104 4.78 -3.01 -6.87
CA VAL A 104 5.93 -2.57 -7.68
C VAL A 104 6.19 -3.51 -8.85
N ARG A 105 6.17 -4.83 -8.61
CA ARG A 105 6.45 -5.81 -9.66
C ARG A 105 5.36 -5.83 -10.73
N LEU A 106 4.09 -5.78 -10.34
CA LEU A 106 2.97 -5.72 -11.26
C LEU A 106 2.94 -4.39 -12.02
N ALA A 107 3.22 -3.27 -11.34
CA ALA A 107 3.20 -1.95 -11.94
C ALA A 107 4.24 -1.80 -13.05
N ARG A 108 5.41 -2.46 -12.92
CA ARG A 108 6.44 -2.52 -13.99
C ARG A 108 6.00 -3.32 -15.21
N GLN A 109 5.01 -4.20 -15.06
CA GLN A 109 4.50 -5.05 -16.13
C GLN A 109 3.23 -4.49 -16.78
N ALA A 110 2.59 -3.50 -16.14
CA ALA A 110 1.32 -2.93 -16.55
C ALA A 110 1.51 -1.82 -17.59
N ASP A 111 0.54 -1.69 -18.48
CA ASP A 111 0.46 -0.59 -19.44
C ASP A 111 -0.22 0.63 -18.79
N VAL A 112 -1.14 0.38 -17.85
CA VAL A 112 -1.87 1.39 -17.08
C VAL A 112 -1.81 1.03 -15.60
N VAL A 113 -1.48 2.01 -14.76
CA VAL A 113 -1.33 1.84 -13.32
C VAL A 113 -2.18 2.89 -12.59
N GLY A 114 -3.11 2.42 -11.78
CA GLY A 114 -3.84 3.22 -10.79
C GLY A 114 -3.49 2.74 -9.39
N ILE A 115 -3.05 3.64 -8.52
CA ILE A 115 -2.78 3.36 -7.12
C ILE A 115 -3.46 4.43 -6.30
N SER A 116 -4.32 4.04 -5.36
CA SER A 116 -5.10 5.00 -4.57
C SER A 116 -5.23 4.52 -3.13
N GLY A 117 -5.40 5.47 -2.21
CA GLY A 117 -5.75 5.19 -0.83
C GLY A 117 -5.77 6.47 0.00
N GLN A 118 -6.23 6.37 1.25
CA GLN A 118 -6.24 7.49 2.17
C GLN A 118 -4.82 8.04 2.39
N HIS A 119 -4.71 9.32 2.76
CA HIS A 119 -3.43 9.99 3.00
C HIS A 119 -2.45 9.18 3.87
N GLY A 120 -2.97 8.50 4.90
CA GLY A 120 -2.16 7.63 5.75
C GLY A 120 -1.58 6.42 5.00
N ALA A 121 -2.39 5.72 4.21
CA ALA A 121 -1.96 4.57 3.42
C ALA A 121 -0.99 4.98 2.29
N ALA A 122 -1.30 6.06 1.57
CA ALA A 122 -0.42 6.64 0.57
C ALA A 122 0.93 7.07 1.17
N GLY A 123 0.91 7.70 2.35
CA GLY A 123 2.12 8.09 3.08
C GLY A 123 2.99 6.90 3.48
N ARG A 124 2.38 5.80 3.96
CA ARG A 124 3.09 4.55 4.26
C ARG A 124 3.66 3.87 3.02
N ALA A 125 3.01 4.02 1.86
CA ALA A 125 3.43 3.39 0.61
C ALA A 125 4.53 4.20 -0.11
N ALA A 126 4.61 5.51 0.13
CA ALA A 126 5.49 6.44 -0.58
C ALA A 126 6.97 6.00 -0.66
N PRO A 127 7.60 5.45 0.41
CA PRO A 127 8.99 4.98 0.31
C PRO A 127 9.17 3.82 -0.67
N HIS A 128 8.13 3.02 -0.88
CA HIS A 128 8.15 1.84 -1.76
C HIS A 128 7.77 2.18 -3.20
N LEU A 129 6.90 3.18 -3.38
CA LEU A 129 6.30 3.55 -4.66
C LEU A 129 6.91 4.81 -5.28
N ALA A 130 8.15 5.16 -4.94
CA ALA A 130 8.81 6.36 -5.44
C ALA A 130 8.84 6.44 -6.99
N GLU A 131 8.98 5.30 -7.67
CA GLU A 131 8.91 5.19 -9.14
C GLU A 131 7.53 5.57 -9.71
N TRP A 132 6.44 5.35 -8.96
CA TRP A 132 5.05 5.64 -9.33
C TRP A 132 4.45 6.81 -8.56
N ALA A 133 5.25 7.69 -7.96
CA ALA A 133 4.74 8.81 -7.17
C ALA A 133 3.71 9.67 -7.92
N GLY A 134 3.82 9.78 -9.26
CA GLY A 134 2.85 10.48 -10.10
C GLY A 134 1.54 9.73 -10.38
N ALA A 135 1.51 8.41 -10.14
CA ALA A 135 0.32 7.55 -10.31
C ALA A 135 -0.39 7.25 -8.98
N VAL A 136 0.24 7.54 -7.83
CA VAL A 136 -0.38 7.41 -6.51
C VAL A 136 -1.31 8.58 -6.24
N ARG A 137 -2.57 8.29 -5.93
CA ARG A 137 -3.58 9.26 -5.48
C ARG A 137 -3.83 9.09 -3.99
N ALA A 138 -3.51 10.14 -3.23
CA ALA A 138 -3.91 10.24 -1.84
C ALA A 138 -5.27 10.94 -1.79
N VAL A 139 -6.26 10.29 -1.17
CA VAL A 139 -7.62 10.83 -1.00
C VAL A 139 -7.90 11.16 0.46
N ASP A 140 -8.87 12.05 0.67
CA ASP A 140 -9.39 12.34 2.00
C ASP A 140 -10.11 11.12 2.61
N ASP A 141 -10.30 11.13 3.92
CA ASP A 141 -11.05 10.09 4.61
C ASP A 141 -12.50 10.11 4.16
N GLY A 142 -12.95 9.00 3.56
CA GLY A 142 -14.31 8.84 3.07
C GLY A 142 -14.52 7.43 2.52
N SER A 143 -15.78 6.98 2.52
CA SER A 143 -16.14 5.72 1.87
C SER A 143 -15.88 5.84 0.37
N ASP A 144 -15.23 4.83 -0.19
CA ASP A 144 -15.17 4.55 -1.63
C ASP A 144 -14.43 5.59 -2.48
N LEU A 145 -13.82 6.62 -1.87
CA LEU A 145 -13.09 7.66 -2.60
C LEU A 145 -11.87 7.08 -3.33
N ALA A 146 -11.14 6.19 -2.67
CA ALA A 146 -10.00 5.51 -3.29
C ALA A 146 -10.46 4.62 -4.45
N ASP A 147 -11.58 3.91 -4.28
CA ASP A 147 -12.13 3.01 -5.29
C ASP A 147 -12.60 3.76 -6.54
N HIS A 148 -13.26 4.90 -6.36
CA HIS A 148 -13.69 5.73 -7.47
C HIS A 148 -12.52 6.31 -8.28
N GLU A 149 -11.42 6.70 -7.62
CA GLU A 149 -10.19 7.09 -8.32
C GLU A 149 -9.61 5.93 -9.16
N LEU A 150 -9.62 4.71 -8.62
CA LEU A 150 -9.14 3.52 -9.34
C LEU A 150 -10.05 3.17 -10.53
N LEU A 151 -11.37 3.25 -10.36
CA LEU A 151 -12.33 3.04 -11.43
C LEU A 151 -12.22 4.10 -12.53
N ALA A 152 -11.92 5.35 -12.17
CA ALA A 152 -11.66 6.41 -13.14
C ALA A 152 -10.44 6.10 -14.02
N VAL A 153 -9.34 5.60 -13.41
CA VAL A 153 -8.15 5.15 -14.16
C VAL A 153 -8.51 4.05 -15.15
N ALA A 154 -9.31 3.07 -14.74
CA ALA A 154 -9.76 2.02 -15.66
C ALA A 154 -10.64 2.60 -16.78
N ALA A 155 -11.58 3.49 -16.45
CA ALA A 155 -12.49 4.11 -17.42
C ALA A 155 -11.77 4.92 -18.51
N ASP A 156 -10.63 5.54 -18.18
CA ASP A 156 -9.82 6.31 -19.13
C ASP A 156 -9.10 5.43 -20.17
N VAL A 157 -9.03 4.11 -19.96
CA VAL A 157 -8.47 3.18 -20.96
C VAL A 157 -9.41 3.10 -22.16
N PRO A 158 -8.95 3.45 -23.39
CA PRO A 158 -9.82 3.52 -24.54
C PRO A 158 -10.33 2.13 -24.95
N ALA A 159 -11.57 2.06 -25.47
CA ALA A 159 -12.18 0.83 -25.95
C ALA A 159 -11.35 0.10 -27.04
N SER A 160 -10.50 0.83 -27.77
CA SER A 160 -9.57 0.23 -28.75
C SER A 160 -8.46 -0.63 -28.13
N ALA A 161 -8.25 -0.54 -26.82
CA ALA A 161 -7.30 -1.35 -26.07
C ALA A 161 -7.92 -2.62 -25.46
N GLU A 162 -9.21 -2.85 -25.69
CA GLU A 162 -9.94 -4.04 -25.22
C GLU A 162 -9.64 -5.28 -26.09
N PRO A 163 -9.68 -6.50 -25.51
CA PRO A 163 -10.05 -6.81 -24.12
C PRO A 163 -8.97 -6.37 -23.11
N LEU A 164 -9.38 -5.95 -21.91
CA LEU A 164 -8.44 -5.61 -20.84
C LEU A 164 -7.98 -6.87 -20.09
N ARG A 165 -6.78 -6.80 -19.52
CA ARG A 165 -6.28 -7.75 -18.52
C ARG A 165 -6.05 -6.99 -17.23
N VAL A 166 -7.02 -7.08 -16.34
CA VAL A 166 -7.07 -6.27 -15.12
C VAL A 166 -6.61 -7.11 -13.94
N VAL A 167 -5.66 -6.57 -13.17
CA VAL A 167 -5.35 -7.05 -11.83
C VAL A 167 -5.80 -5.98 -10.84
N VAL A 168 -6.75 -6.33 -9.97
CA VAL A 168 -7.22 -5.49 -8.88
C VAL A 168 -6.65 -6.02 -7.56
N MET A 169 -5.98 -5.17 -6.81
CA MET A 169 -5.57 -5.44 -5.42
C MET A 169 -6.55 -4.74 -4.48
N SER A 170 -7.67 -5.40 -4.22
CA SER A 170 -8.79 -4.91 -3.40
C SER A 170 -9.66 -6.10 -2.97
N ASN A 171 -10.60 -5.87 -2.05
CA ASN A 171 -11.63 -6.82 -1.67
C ASN A 171 -13.06 -6.33 -1.97
N ASP A 172 -13.22 -5.12 -2.54
CA ASP A 172 -14.53 -4.48 -2.70
C ASP A 172 -15.31 -4.94 -3.95
N GLY A 173 -16.61 -5.17 -3.77
CA GLY A 173 -17.55 -5.54 -4.84
C GLY A 173 -17.69 -4.51 -5.96
N ILE A 174 -17.31 -3.25 -5.73
CA ILE A 174 -17.43 -2.16 -6.71
C ILE A 174 -16.60 -2.40 -7.98
N PHE A 175 -15.52 -3.19 -7.88
CA PHE A 175 -14.65 -3.51 -9.01
C PHE A 175 -15.19 -4.62 -9.92
N ALA A 176 -16.27 -5.31 -9.54
CA ALA A 176 -16.77 -6.48 -10.26
C ALA A 176 -17.11 -6.19 -11.73
N ASP A 177 -17.59 -4.98 -12.04
CA ASP A 177 -18.01 -4.59 -13.38
C ASP A 177 -16.82 -4.49 -14.36
N LEU A 178 -15.58 -4.48 -13.87
CA LEU A 178 -14.38 -4.55 -14.73
C LEU A 178 -14.28 -5.85 -15.51
N ALA A 179 -14.94 -6.93 -15.06
CA ALA A 179 -15.02 -8.19 -15.79
C ALA A 179 -15.77 -8.06 -17.13
N GLU A 180 -16.60 -7.03 -17.30
CA GLU A 180 -17.28 -6.77 -18.58
C GLU A 180 -16.31 -6.26 -19.66
N ARG A 181 -15.15 -5.72 -19.26
CA ARG A 181 -14.13 -5.15 -20.16
C ARG A 181 -13.02 -6.13 -20.52
N GLY A 182 -13.01 -7.31 -19.91
CA GLY A 182 -12.00 -8.33 -20.18
C GLY A 182 -11.74 -9.23 -18.97
N ARG A 183 -10.53 -9.80 -18.90
CA ARG A 183 -10.15 -10.70 -17.81
C ARG A 183 -9.88 -9.90 -16.54
N LEU A 184 -10.59 -10.24 -15.46
CA LEU A 184 -10.39 -9.68 -14.12
C LEU A 184 -9.73 -10.71 -13.20
N VAL A 185 -8.57 -10.38 -12.64
CA VAL A 185 -7.90 -11.13 -11.57
C VAL A 185 -7.88 -10.28 -10.31
N VAL A 186 -8.19 -10.89 -9.18
CA VAL A 186 -8.27 -10.20 -7.88
C VAL A 186 -7.16 -10.72 -6.99
N ALA A 187 -6.31 -9.83 -6.49
CA ALA A 187 -5.36 -10.13 -5.41
C ALA A 187 -5.92 -9.54 -4.10
N SER A 188 -6.70 -10.35 -3.39
CA SER A 188 -7.36 -9.94 -2.16
C SER A 188 -6.37 -9.95 -0.98
N PRO A 189 -6.43 -8.98 -0.04
CA PRO A 189 -5.65 -9.04 1.20
C PRO A 189 -5.94 -10.29 2.05
N GLY A 190 -7.11 -10.91 1.89
CA GLY A 190 -7.55 -12.15 2.52
C GLY A 190 -8.89 -12.61 1.95
N ALA A 191 -9.10 -13.92 1.80
CA ALA A 191 -10.34 -14.45 1.21
C ALA A 191 -11.60 -14.18 2.07
N ASP A 192 -11.43 -14.04 3.38
CA ASP A 192 -12.51 -13.75 4.33
C ASP A 192 -13.06 -12.33 4.22
N ALA A 193 -12.27 -11.40 3.68
CA ALA A 193 -12.66 -10.01 3.47
C ALA A 193 -13.22 -9.77 2.05
N LEU A 194 -13.13 -10.73 1.14
CA LEU A 194 -13.53 -10.58 -0.26
C LEU A 194 -15.06 -10.52 -0.41
N SER A 195 -15.54 -9.50 -1.12
CA SER A 195 -16.95 -9.39 -1.49
C SER A 195 -17.38 -10.55 -2.40
N GLU A 196 -18.52 -11.18 -2.10
CA GLU A 196 -19.12 -12.23 -2.94
C GLU A 196 -19.36 -11.77 -4.39
N ARG A 197 -19.67 -10.47 -4.58
CA ARG A 197 -19.87 -9.90 -5.91
C ARG A 197 -18.56 -9.89 -6.70
N LEU A 198 -17.45 -9.52 -6.06
CA LEU A 198 -16.15 -9.46 -6.70
C LEU A 198 -15.62 -10.87 -6.98
N ASP A 199 -15.75 -11.78 -6.02
CA ASP A 199 -15.40 -13.20 -6.17
C ASP A 199 -16.14 -13.84 -7.35
N GLY A 200 -17.46 -13.64 -7.44
CA GLY A 200 -18.26 -14.19 -8.53
C GLY A 200 -17.96 -13.61 -9.93
N ALA A 201 -17.34 -12.42 -10.00
CA ALA A 201 -16.97 -11.77 -11.26
C ALA A 201 -15.52 -12.05 -11.70
N ALA A 202 -14.65 -12.38 -10.75
CA ALA A 202 -13.24 -12.61 -11.02
C ALA A 202 -13.04 -13.89 -11.84
N ALA A 203 -12.14 -13.83 -12.81
CA ALA A 203 -11.65 -15.01 -13.51
C ALA A 203 -10.69 -15.83 -12.65
N ASP A 204 -10.00 -15.17 -11.71
CA ASP A 204 -9.10 -15.79 -10.75
C ASP A 204 -8.95 -14.92 -9.50
N VAL A 205 -8.69 -15.55 -8.35
CA VAL A 205 -8.55 -14.90 -7.05
C VAL A 205 -7.30 -15.42 -6.34
N VAL A 206 -6.42 -14.50 -5.97
CA VAL A 206 -5.24 -14.75 -5.14
C VAL A 206 -5.50 -14.20 -3.75
N ASP A 207 -5.51 -15.09 -2.75
CA ASP A 207 -5.49 -14.71 -1.34
C ASP A 207 -4.03 -14.40 -0.93
N LEU A 208 -3.72 -13.11 -0.78
CA LEU A 208 -2.39 -12.65 -0.41
C LEU A 208 -1.98 -13.13 0.98
N ALA A 209 -2.88 -13.12 1.97
CA ALA A 209 -2.56 -13.61 3.32
C ALA A 209 -2.25 -15.11 3.33
N ALA A 210 -2.99 -15.92 2.57
CA ALA A 210 -2.73 -17.35 2.45
C ALA A 210 -1.41 -17.62 1.71
N LEU A 211 -1.13 -16.88 0.63
CA LEU A 211 0.12 -16.96 -0.12
C LEU A 211 1.33 -16.59 0.75
N GLU A 212 1.27 -15.46 1.45
CA GLU A 212 2.29 -15.00 2.40
C GLU A 212 2.53 -16.07 3.49
N GLY A 213 1.46 -16.65 4.03
CA GLY A 213 1.53 -17.75 4.99
C GLY A 213 2.19 -19.01 4.43
N ALA A 214 1.92 -19.38 3.18
CA ALA A 214 2.54 -20.53 2.55
C ALA A 214 4.03 -20.32 2.27
N LEU A 215 4.39 -19.13 1.76
CA LEU A 215 5.78 -18.79 1.43
C LEU A 215 6.64 -18.62 2.68
N SER A 216 6.12 -17.99 3.73
CA SER A 216 6.82 -17.88 5.02
C SER A 216 7.17 -19.24 5.62
N ARG A 217 6.27 -20.24 5.54
CA ARG A 217 6.55 -21.62 5.96
C ARG A 217 7.68 -22.25 5.13
N GLN A 218 7.66 -22.08 3.81
CA GLN A 218 8.73 -22.60 2.95
C GLN A 218 10.08 -21.92 3.22
N LEU A 219 10.06 -20.63 3.55
CA LEU A 219 11.26 -19.88 3.91
C LEU A 219 11.86 -20.36 5.23
N ALA A 220 11.03 -20.69 6.22
CA ALA A 220 11.49 -21.22 7.50
C ALA A 220 12.34 -22.50 7.34
N ASP A 221 12.01 -23.35 6.36
CA ASP A 221 12.77 -24.57 6.06
C ASP A 221 14.10 -24.32 5.33
N ARG A 222 14.27 -23.14 4.73
CA ARG A 222 15.41 -22.81 3.85
C ARG A 222 16.37 -21.79 4.46
N LEU A 223 15.88 -20.93 5.35
CA LEU A 223 16.67 -19.89 5.99
C LEU A 223 17.52 -20.48 7.14
N PRO A 224 18.71 -19.91 7.41
CA PRO A 224 19.46 -20.22 8.62
C PRO A 224 18.62 -19.96 9.87
N GLY A 225 18.75 -20.81 10.90
CA GLY A 225 17.93 -20.77 12.13
C GLY A 225 17.67 -19.37 12.70
N PRO A 226 18.70 -18.53 12.92
CA PRO A 226 18.50 -17.18 13.45
C PRO A 226 17.65 -16.26 12.56
N LEU A 227 17.75 -16.39 11.22
CA LEU A 227 16.95 -15.61 10.28
C LEU A 227 15.52 -16.13 10.18
N ALA A 228 15.33 -17.46 10.25
CA ALA A 228 14.00 -18.06 10.31
C ALA A 228 13.25 -17.64 11.58
N GLU A 229 13.93 -17.64 12.74
CA GLU A 229 13.37 -17.18 14.01
C GLU A 229 13.00 -15.69 14.00
N GLN A 230 13.86 -14.84 13.42
CA GLN A 230 13.58 -13.41 13.27
C GLN A 230 12.37 -13.15 12.36
N LEU A 231 12.28 -13.84 11.21
CA LEU A 231 11.14 -13.71 10.31
C LEU A 231 9.85 -14.18 10.99
N ALA A 232 9.88 -15.32 11.70
CA ALA A 232 8.72 -15.84 12.42
C ALA A 232 8.26 -14.88 13.53
N ALA A 233 9.19 -14.31 14.30
CA ALA A 233 8.87 -13.35 15.35
C ALA A 233 8.26 -12.06 14.77
N ALA A 234 8.79 -11.57 13.64
CA ALA A 234 8.27 -10.38 12.99
C ALA A 234 6.87 -10.61 12.39
N LEU A 235 6.63 -11.76 11.75
CA LEU A 235 5.30 -12.12 11.25
C LEU A 235 4.28 -12.34 12.38
N ALA A 236 4.70 -12.91 13.52
CA ALA A 236 3.83 -13.01 14.69
C ALA A 236 3.48 -11.63 15.27
N ALA A 237 4.38 -10.65 15.16
CA ALA A 237 4.10 -9.28 15.55
C ALA A 237 3.13 -8.58 14.57
N ASP A 238 3.21 -8.88 13.27
CA ASP A 238 2.27 -8.37 12.26
C ASP A 238 0.82 -8.79 12.56
N ASP A 239 0.62 -10.01 13.06
CA ASP A 239 -0.73 -10.55 13.36
C ASP A 239 -1.35 -9.96 14.64
N VAL A 240 -0.54 -9.34 15.51
CA VAL A 240 -0.98 -8.78 16.81
C VAL A 240 -1.01 -7.26 16.81
N ALA A 241 -0.22 -6.60 15.95
CA ALA A 241 -0.17 -5.15 15.89
C ALA A 241 -1.50 -4.60 15.33
N PRO A 242 -2.10 -3.59 15.99
CA PRO A 242 -3.15 -2.83 15.34
C PRO A 242 -2.53 -2.18 14.11
N VAL A 243 -3.15 -2.41 12.95
CA VAL A 243 -2.69 -1.76 11.73
C VAL A 243 -3.02 -0.27 11.90
N ALA A 244 -2.01 0.52 12.26
CA ALA A 244 -2.12 1.94 12.64
C ALA A 244 -2.27 2.86 11.43
#